data_AF-A0A954NWF3-F1
#
_entry.id   AF-A0A954NWF3-F1
#
_cell.length_a   1.000
_cell.length_b   1.000
_cell.length_c   1.000
_cell.angle_alpha   90.00
_cell.angle_beta   90.00
_cell.angle_gamma   90.00
#
_symmetry.space_group_name_H-M   'P 1'
#
loop_
_entity.id
_entity.type
_entity.pdbx_description
1 polymer ?
#
loop_
_entity_poly.entity_id
_entity_poly.type
_entity_poly.pdbx_seq_one_letter_code
_entity_poly.pdbx_strand_id
1 'polypeptide(L)' 'MKVLVLAPAAYDTSPSQRFRIEQWARHLEPLGYEFSFFPFEDPDLHRVLYQPSRYGIKAALMMRAFLRRFGV' A
#
# COMPACT_ATOMS: atom_id res chain seq x y z
N MET A 1 12.29 -1.33 17.77
CA MET A 1 12.87 -0.68 16.56
C MET A 1 11.73 -0.27 15.64
N LYS A 2 11.79 0.92 15.03
CA LYS A 2 10.72 1.43 14.15
C LYS A 2 11.04 1.15 12.68
N VAL A 3 10.07 0.59 11.96
CA VAL A 3 10.19 0.22 10.54
C VAL A 3 9.07 0.87 9.74
N LEU A 4 9.43 1.70 8.76
CA LEU A 4 8.49 2.26 7.80
C LEU A 4 8.46 1.37 6.55
N VAL A 5 7.29 0.87 6.18
CA VAL A 5 7.10 0.00 5.03
C VAL A 5 6.44 0.79 3.91
N LEU A 6 7.23 1.13 2.89
CA LEU A 6 6.72 1.73 1.65
C LEU A 6 6.29 0.61 0.71
N ALA A 7 4.99 0.47 0.50
CA ALA A 7 4.42 -0.58 -0.35
C ALA A 7 3.59 0.01 -1.48
N PRO A 8 3.45 -0.69 -2.63
CA PRO A 8 2.50 -0.26 -3.66
C PRO A 8 1.05 -0.48 -3.20
N ALA A 9 0.74 -1.69 -2.72
CA ALA A 9 -0.64 -2.09 -2.44
C ALA A 9 -1.06 -1.91 -0.97
N ALA A 10 -2.35 -1.66 -0.74
CA ALA A 10 -2.96 -1.50 0.58
C ALA A 10 -2.82 -2.76 1.44
N TYR A 11 -2.55 -2.65 2.75
CA TYR A 11 -2.37 -3.80 3.65
C TYR A 11 -3.45 -4.89 3.48
N ASP A 12 -3.04 -6.16 3.50
CA ASP A 12 -3.92 -7.36 3.35
C ASP A 12 -4.72 -7.47 2.03
N THR A 13 -4.34 -6.75 0.96
CA THR A 13 -5.08 -6.85 -0.32
C THR A 13 -4.42 -7.55 -1.51
N SER A 14 -3.13 -7.87 -1.49
CA SER A 14 -2.41 -8.39 -2.67
C SER A 14 -1.21 -9.26 -2.26
N PRO A 15 -1.00 -10.44 -2.88
CA PRO A 15 0.10 -11.36 -2.55
C PRO A 15 1.46 -10.94 -3.16
N SER A 16 1.75 -9.64 -3.20
CA SER A 16 2.98 -9.07 -3.76
C SER A 16 4.11 -8.95 -2.71
N GLN A 17 5.18 -8.20 -2.98
CA GLN A 17 6.33 -8.04 -2.06
C GLN A 17 5.93 -7.64 -0.63
N ARG A 18 4.87 -6.84 -0.48
CA ARG A 18 4.32 -6.43 0.82
C ARG A 18 3.92 -7.63 1.68
N PHE A 19 3.35 -8.68 1.08
CA PHE A 19 2.89 -9.87 1.80
C PHE A 19 4.01 -10.51 2.64
N ARG A 20 5.25 -10.54 2.15
CA ARG A 20 6.38 -11.06 2.93
C ARG A 20 6.69 -10.20 4.15
N ILE A 21 6.57 -8.89 4.03
CA ILE A 21 6.80 -7.96 5.13
C ILE A 21 5.73 -8.13 6.20
N GLU A 22 4.47 -8.33 5.81
CA GLU A 22 3.37 -8.63 6.74
C GLU A 22 3.63 -9.93 7.53
N GLN A 23 4.13 -10.97 6.85
CA GLN A 23 4.51 -12.22 7.52
C GLN A 23 5.63 -12.01 8.54
N TRP A 24 6.64 -11.20 8.21
CA TRP A 24 7.72 -10.89 9.15
C TRP A 24 7.25 -10.03 10.32
N ALA A 25 6.43 -9.00 10.05
CA ALA A 25 5.89 -8.11 11.07
C ALA A 25 5.17 -8.91 12.16
N ARG A 26 4.34 -9.89 11.77
CA ARG A 26 3.65 -10.80 12.72
C ARG A 26 4.59 -11.50 13.71
N HIS A 27 5.81 -11.84 13.30
CA HIS A 27 6.78 -12.52 14.16
C HIS A 27 7.71 -11.56 14.91
N LEU A 28 7.91 -10.35 14.39
CA LEU A 28 8.84 -9.36 14.94
C LEU A 28 8.17 -8.38 15.90
N GLU A 29 6.88 -8.08 15.74
CA GLU A 29 6.13 -7.20 16.65
C GLU A 29 6.18 -7.66 18.12
N PRO A 30 6.01 -8.97 18.44
CA PRO A 30 6.17 -9.45 19.82
C PRO A 30 7.59 -9.26 20.40
N LEU A 31 8.58 -9.02 19.55
CA LEU A 31 9.98 -8.79 19.93
C LEU A 31 10.32 -7.29 20.08
N GLY A 32 9.31 -6.40 20.06
CA GLY A 32 9.50 -4.96 20.24
C GLY A 32 9.82 -4.19 18.95
N TYR A 33 9.50 -4.77 17.79
CA TYR A 33 9.50 -4.03 16.52
C TYR A 33 8.15 -3.35 16.30
N GLU A 34 8.17 -2.16 15.71
CA GLU A 34 6.97 -1.40 15.36
C GLU A 34 6.96 -1.15 13.85
N PHE A 35 5.93 -1.62 13.15
CA PHE A 35 5.80 -1.46 11.71
C PHE A 35 4.74 -0.41 11.38
N SER A 36 5.08 0.51 10.47
CA SER A 36 4.13 1.48 9.90
C SER A 36 4.03 1.25 8.40
N PHE A 37 2.88 0.76 7.95
CA PHE A 37 2.64 0.51 6.53
C PHE A 37 2.11 1.76 5.84
N PHE A 38 2.80 2.19 4.78
CA PHE A 38 2.47 3.37 4.01
C PHE A 38 2.26 3.00 2.52
N PRO A 39 1.08 2.46 2.17
CA PRO A 39 0.79 2.04 0.81
C PRO A 39 0.69 3.23 -0.15
N PHE A 40 1.09 3.03 -1.41
CA PHE A 40 0.86 3.99 -2.48
C PHE A 40 -0.60 4.05 -2.86
N GLU A 41 -1.24 2.88 -3.00
CA GLU A 41 -2.66 2.76 -3.30
C GLU A 41 -3.52 3.35 -2.18
N ASP A 42 -4.63 3.96 -2.56
CA ASP A 42 -5.76 4.18 -1.68
C ASP A 42 -6.86 3.14 -1.97
N PRO A 43 -7.88 3.02 -1.11
CA PRO A 43 -8.95 2.03 -1.32
C PRO A 43 -9.66 2.16 -2.67
N ASP A 44 -9.76 3.36 -3.23
CA ASP A 44 -10.45 3.61 -4.49
C ASP A 44 -9.59 3.15 -5.68
N LEU A 45 -8.30 3.50 -5.68
CA LEU A 45 -7.33 3.05 -6.67
C LEU A 45 -7.24 1.52 -6.66
N HIS A 46 -7.13 0.91 -5.47
CA HIS A 46 -7.04 -0.53 -5.32
C HIS A 46 -8.24 -1.25 -5.96
N ARG A 47 -9.47 -0.76 -5.70
CA ARG A 47 -10.71 -1.34 -6.27
C ARG A 47 -10.76 -1.29 -7.79
N VAL A 48 -10.24 -0.21 -8.40
CA VAL A 48 -10.35 0.01 -9.85
C VAL A 48 -9.16 -0.59 -10.61
N LEU A 49 -7.99 -0.71 -9.98
CA LEU A 49 -6.76 -1.14 -10.65
C LEU A 49 -6.89 -2.50 -11.34
N TYR A 50 -7.53 -3.45 -10.67
CA TYR A 50 -7.75 -4.82 -11.15
C TYR A 50 -8.96 -4.99 -12.08
N GLN A 51 -9.75 -3.94 -12.28
CA GLN A 51 -10.89 -4.00 -13.21
C GLN A 51 -10.40 -3.82 -14.64
N PRO A 52 -10.94 -4.56 -15.62
CA PRO A 52 -10.64 -4.32 -17.02
C PRO A 52 -11.15 -2.93 -17.42
N SER A 53 -10.49 -2.31 -18.39
CA SER A 53 -10.78 -0.94 -18.87
C SER A 53 -10.63 0.14 -17.77
N ARG A 54 -11.33 1.29 -17.91
CA ARG A 54 -11.30 2.43 -16.95
C ARG A 54 -9.99 3.22 -16.87
N TYR A 55 -9.25 3.35 -17.97
CA TYR A 55 -7.97 4.07 -18.01
C TYR A 55 -8.02 5.51 -17.46
N GLY A 56 -9.07 6.28 -17.77
CA GLY A 56 -9.22 7.64 -17.26
C GLY A 56 -9.37 7.70 -15.73
N ILE A 57 -10.21 6.82 -15.18
CA ILE A 57 -10.41 6.72 -13.72
C ILE A 57 -9.11 6.25 -13.05
N LYS A 58 -8.42 5.25 -13.63
CA LYS A 58 -7.11 4.78 -13.14
C LYS A 58 -6.09 5.92 -13.13
N ALA A 59 -5.99 6.69 -14.20
CA ALA A 59 -5.06 7.82 -14.28
C ALA A 59 -5.36 8.89 -13.22
N ALA A 60 -6.64 9.25 -13.02
CA ALA A 60 -7.05 10.21 -12.00
C ALA A 60 -6.71 9.72 -10.58
N LEU A 61 -7.00 8.45 -10.27
CA LEU A 61 -6.72 7.85 -8.96
C LEU A 61 -5.21 7.67 -8.72
N MET A 62 -4.43 7.31 -9.74
CA MET A 62 -2.96 7.29 -9.68
C MET A 62 -2.41 8.70 -9.37
N MET A 63 -2.91 9.73 -10.05
CA MET A 63 -2.47 11.11 -9.82
C MET A 63 -2.81 11.58 -8.40
N ARG A 64 -4.03 11.29 -7.91
CA ARG A 64 -4.43 11.55 -6.53
C ARG A 64 -3.49 10.86 -5.53
N ALA A 65 -3.15 9.60 -5.75
CA ALA A 65 -2.22 8.85 -4.90
C ALA A 65 -0.81 9.47 -4.90
N PHE A 66 -0.34 9.98 -6.04
CA PHE A 66 0.90 10.74 -6.14
C PHE A 66 0.84 12.06 -5.36
N LEU A 67 -0.20 12.88 -5.57
CA LEU A 67 -0.37 14.18 -4.89
C LEU A 67 -0.41 14.01 -3.36
N ARG A 68 -1.10 12.99 -2.86
CA ARG A 68 -1.13 12.62 -1.45
C ARG A 68 0.27 12.40 -0.86
N ARG A 69 1.22 11.88 -1.64
CA ARG A 69 2.62 11.67 -1.20
C ARG A 69 3.43 12.95 -1.17
N PHE A 70 3.06 13.96 -1.94
CA PHE A 70 3.71 15.27 -1.96
C PHE A 70 3.06 16.27 -1.01
N GLY A 71 2.05 15.86 -0.22
CA GLY A 71 1.41 16.70 0.79
C GLY A 71 0.34 17.64 0.24
N VAL A 72 -0.19 17.35 -0.96
CA VAL A 72 -1.32 18.04 -1.59
C VAL A 72 -2.60 17.23 -1.41
#